data_AF-A0A7D5P1S5-F1
#
_entry.id   AF-A0A7D5P1S5-F1
#
_cell.length_a   1.000
_cell.length_b   1.000
_cell.length_c   1.000
_cell.angle_alpha   90.00
_cell.angle_beta   90.00
_cell.angle_gamma   90.00
#
_symmetry.space_group_name_H-M   'P 1'
#
loop_
_entity.id
_entity.type
_entity.pdbx_description
1 polymer ?
#
loop_
_entity_poly.entity_id
_entity_poly.type
_entity_poly.pdbx_seq_one_letter_code
_entity_poly.pdbx_strand_id
1 'polypeptide(L)'
;MGVRPPSNDVDEEPDVVEFGIAALDARLADADVGFPATAAELRDRFGDATVPYDAAGNEMPVAEALAETDRESFDSEDDLLNALHPVFERKRQAASTSIVKQLRGLVPF
;
A
#
# COMPACT_ATOMS: atom_id res chain seq x y z
N MET A 1 1.85 52.10 -16.13
CA MET A 1 1.77 51.18 -14.97
C MET A 1 1.42 49.81 -15.51
N GLY A 2 2.39 48.90 -15.58
CA GLY A 2 2.13 47.50 -15.95
C GLY A 2 1.81 46.71 -14.68
N VAL A 3 0.60 46.15 -14.61
CA VAL A 3 0.20 45.26 -13.52
C VAL A 3 0.91 43.92 -13.71
N ARG A 4 1.63 43.48 -12.67
CA ARG A 4 2.22 42.14 -12.60
C ARG A 4 1.08 41.16 -12.28
N PRO A 5 0.87 40.07 -13.05
CA PRO A 5 -0.11 39.06 -12.68
C PRO A 5 0.33 38.37 -11.37
N PRO A 6 -0.61 37.97 -10.50
CA PRO A 6 -0.27 37.21 -9.31
C PRO A 6 0.34 35.87 -9.73
N SER A 7 1.48 35.53 -9.11
CA SER A 7 1.99 34.16 -9.15
C SER A 7 0.96 33.28 -8.44
N ASN A 8 0.34 32.36 -9.18
CA ASN A 8 -0.31 31.23 -8.55
C ASN A 8 0.81 30.35 -8.01
N ASP A 9 1.16 30.53 -6.73
CA ASP A 9 1.89 29.53 -5.95
C ASP A 9 0.93 28.35 -5.76
N VAL A 10 0.81 27.52 -6.80
CA VAL A 10 0.22 26.17 -6.73
C VAL A 10 1.37 25.18 -6.59
N ASP A 11 2.13 25.31 -5.52
CA ASP A 11 2.98 24.24 -4.99
C ASP A 11 2.14 23.37 -4.04
N GLU A 12 0.90 23.04 -4.45
CA GLU A 12 0.18 21.94 -3.84
C GLU A 12 0.67 20.71 -4.60
N GLU A 13 1.81 20.17 -4.15
CA GLU A 13 2.27 18.85 -4.56
C GLU A 13 1.05 17.92 -4.49
N PRO A 14 0.70 17.22 -5.58
CA PRO A 14 -0.51 16.43 -5.59
C PRO A 14 -0.46 15.49 -4.39
N ASP A 15 -1.55 15.39 -3.63
CA ASP A 15 -1.70 14.38 -2.58
C ASP A 15 -1.42 13.01 -3.23
N VAL A 16 -0.19 12.52 -3.10
CA VAL A 16 0.21 11.23 -3.66
C VAL A 16 -0.50 10.20 -2.82
N VAL A 17 -1.55 9.61 -3.39
CA VAL A 17 -2.25 8.53 -2.67
C VAL A 17 -1.35 7.30 -2.71
N GLU A 18 -0.79 6.97 -1.55
CA GLU A 18 0.10 5.83 -1.37
C GLU A 18 -0.70 4.54 -1.19
N PHE A 19 -0.24 3.47 -1.83
CA PHE A 19 -0.85 2.14 -1.76
C PHE A 19 0.21 1.04 -1.73
N GLY A 20 -0.16 -0.13 -1.23
CA GLY A 20 0.67 -1.32 -1.16
C GLY A 20 1.94 -1.06 -0.36
N ILE A 21 3.09 -1.36 -0.96
CA ILE A 21 4.38 -1.21 -0.29
C ILE A 21 4.72 0.24 0.06
N ALA A 22 4.26 1.24 -0.70
CA ALA A 22 4.52 2.65 -0.37
C ALA A 22 3.78 3.06 0.90
N ALA A 23 2.51 2.66 1.03
CA ALA A 23 1.72 2.91 2.23
C ALA A 23 2.24 2.13 3.45
N LEU A 24 2.85 0.96 3.23
CA LEU A 24 3.51 0.19 4.27
C LEU A 24 4.84 0.82 4.69
N ASP A 25 5.67 1.26 3.73
CA ASP A 25 6.95 1.95 3.95
C ASP A 25 6.78 3.19 4.85
N ALA A 26 5.83 4.07 4.50
CA ALA A 26 5.50 5.24 5.32
C ALA A 26 5.14 4.84 6.78
N ARG A 27 4.37 3.76 6.95
CA ARG A 27 4.01 3.24 8.28
C ARG A 27 5.19 2.65 9.04
N LEU A 28 6.11 1.96 8.36
CA LEU A 28 7.30 1.38 8.98
C LEU A 28 8.26 2.48 9.43
N ALA A 29 8.43 3.51 8.61
CA ALA A 29 9.22 4.70 8.92
C ALA A 29 8.68 5.44 10.17
N ASP A 30 7.36 5.64 10.26
CA ASP A 30 6.72 6.26 11.44
C ASP A 30 6.90 5.44 12.72
N ALA A 31 7.02 4.12 12.59
CA ALA A 31 7.05 3.21 13.73
C ALA A 31 8.47 2.82 14.18
N ASP A 32 9.52 3.31 13.52
CA ASP A 32 10.92 3.04 13.83
C ASP A 32 11.19 1.53 14.00
N VAL A 33 10.92 0.76 12.94
CA VAL A 33 11.10 -0.69 12.93
C VAL A 33 12.57 -1.04 12.76
N GLY A 34 13.13 -1.74 13.74
CA GLY A 34 14.49 -2.27 13.67
C GLY A 34 14.55 -3.58 12.89
N PHE A 35 15.61 -3.75 12.09
CA PHE A 35 15.93 -4.98 11.38
C PHE A 35 17.28 -5.56 11.86
N PRO A 36 17.49 -6.89 11.81
CA PRO A 36 16.57 -7.91 11.29
C PRO A 36 15.33 -8.12 12.17
N ALA A 37 14.21 -8.51 11.54
CA ALA A 37 12.92 -8.73 12.21
C ALA A 37 12.23 -10.00 11.71
N THR A 38 11.49 -10.67 12.58
CA THR A 38 10.68 -11.85 12.24
C THR A 38 9.26 -11.48 11.84
N ALA A 39 8.62 -12.30 11.02
CA ALA A 39 7.20 -12.16 10.69
C ALA A 39 6.32 -12.22 11.95
N ALA A 40 6.73 -12.97 12.98
CA ALA A 40 6.03 -13.02 14.26
C ALA A 40 6.11 -11.69 15.02
N GLU A 41 7.30 -11.09 15.13
CA GLU A 41 7.50 -9.77 15.76
C GLU A 41 6.73 -8.67 15.03
N LEU A 42 6.78 -8.68 13.69
CA LEU A 42 6.04 -7.72 12.88
C LEU A 42 4.52 -7.91 13.02
N ARG A 43 4.03 -9.15 13.14
CA ARG A 43 2.62 -9.44 13.40
C ARG A 43 2.16 -8.99 14.78
N ASP A 44 2.98 -9.21 15.80
CA ASP A 44 2.64 -8.78 17.17
C ASP A 44 2.56 -7.26 17.28
N ARG A 45 3.46 -6.56 16.58
CA ARG A 45 3.55 -5.10 16.64
C ARG A 45 2.61 -4.37 15.65
N PHE A 46 2.40 -4.92 14.46
CA PHE A 46 1.71 -4.25 13.35
C PHE A 46 0.56 -5.06 12.75
N GLY A 47 0.28 -6.26 13.25
CA GLY A 47 -0.64 -7.19 12.61
C GLY A 47 -2.04 -6.63 12.35
N ASP A 48 -2.54 -5.80 13.28
CA ASP A 48 -3.85 -5.17 13.23
C ASP A 48 -3.89 -3.92 12.33
N ALA A 49 -2.72 -3.36 11.96
CA ALA A 49 -2.66 -2.23 11.06
C ALA A 49 -3.10 -2.66 9.65
N THR A 50 -3.93 -1.84 9.01
CA THR A 50 -4.35 -2.05 7.63
C THR A 50 -3.48 -1.26 6.67
N VAL A 51 -3.23 -1.85 5.51
CA VAL A 51 -2.50 -1.24 4.39
C VAL A 51 -3.45 -1.18 3.19
N PRO A 52 -3.72 0.02 2.63
CA PRO A 52 -4.50 0.14 1.41
C PRO A 52 -3.71 -0.41 0.24
N TYR A 53 -4.31 -1.26 -0.60
CA TYR A 53 -3.60 -1.90 -1.73
C TYR A 53 -4.11 -1.45 -3.11
N ASP A 54 -5.17 -0.65 -3.18
CA ASP A 54 -5.64 -0.02 -4.40
C ASP A 54 -6.41 1.29 -4.17
N ALA A 55 -6.63 2.03 -5.25
CA ALA A 55 -7.36 3.30 -5.26
C ALA A 55 -8.88 3.16 -5.06
N ALA A 56 -9.42 1.93 -5.02
CA ALA A 56 -10.84 1.70 -4.74
C ALA A 56 -11.12 1.69 -3.22
N GLY A 57 -10.09 1.87 -2.39
CA GLY A 57 -10.20 1.88 -0.94
C GLY A 57 -10.16 0.48 -0.33
N ASN A 58 -9.69 -0.53 -1.08
CA ASN A 58 -9.49 -1.84 -0.49
C ASN A 58 -8.20 -1.85 0.35
N GLU A 59 -8.31 -2.41 1.55
CA GLU A 59 -7.20 -2.52 2.50
C GLU A 59 -7.10 -3.95 3.02
N MET A 60 -5.92 -4.33 3.52
CA MET A 60 -5.74 -5.61 4.20
C MET A 60 -4.84 -5.47 5.45
N PRO A 61 -5.03 -6.31 6.48
CA PRO A 61 -4.17 -6.32 7.65
C PRO A 61 -2.73 -6.72 7.28
N VAL A 62 -1.73 -6.11 7.92
CA VAL A 62 -0.32 -6.49 7.76
C VAL A 62 -0.12 -7.96 8.14
N ALA A 63 -0.85 -8.46 9.16
CA ALA A 63 -0.78 -9.87 9.52
C ALA A 63 -1.22 -10.81 8.40
N GLU A 64 -2.24 -10.43 7.62
CA GLU A 64 -2.67 -11.21 6.46
C GLU A 64 -1.63 -11.15 5.35
N ALA A 65 -1.05 -9.96 5.11
CA ALA A 65 0.00 -9.80 4.10
C ALA A 65 1.23 -10.65 4.43
N LEU A 66 1.65 -10.65 5.70
CA LEU A 66 2.74 -11.49 6.21
C LEU A 66 2.42 -12.98 6.16
N ALA A 67 1.16 -13.39 6.36
CA ALA A 67 0.75 -14.79 6.25
C ALA A 67 0.74 -15.30 4.80
N GLU A 68 0.67 -14.39 3.81
CA GLU A 68 0.75 -14.73 2.40
C GLU A 68 2.18 -14.78 1.84
N THR A 69 3.19 -14.41 2.63
CA THR A 69 4.60 -14.62 2.28
C THR A 69 5.10 -15.97 2.79
N ASP A 70 6.00 -16.60 2.05
CA ASP A 70 6.67 -17.85 2.46
C ASP A 70 7.88 -17.61 3.39
N ARG A 71 8.04 -16.38 3.90
CA ARG A 71 9.21 -15.94 4.71
C ARG A 71 8.85 -15.73 6.17
N GLU A 72 9.73 -16.19 7.05
CA GLU A 72 9.56 -16.05 8.51
C GLU A 72 10.43 -14.92 9.11
N SER A 73 11.40 -14.40 8.36
CA SER A 73 12.31 -13.33 8.79
C SER A 73 12.74 -12.46 7.62
N PHE A 74 13.12 -11.22 7.95
CA PHE A 74 13.56 -10.20 6.99
C PHE A 74 14.84 -9.54 7.50
N ASP A 75 15.83 -9.45 6.63
CA ASP A 75 17.14 -8.88 6.98
C ASP A 75 17.14 -7.34 6.94
N SER A 76 16.21 -6.75 6.17
CA SER A 76 16.06 -5.30 6.03
C SER A 76 14.60 -4.93 5.70
N GLU A 77 14.31 -3.64 5.81
CA GLU A 77 13.04 -3.05 5.38
C GLU A 77 12.76 -3.32 3.90
N ASP A 78 13.75 -3.08 3.03
CA ASP A 78 13.64 -3.39 1.61
C ASP A 78 13.32 -4.88 1.37
N ASP A 79 13.91 -5.80 2.14
CA ASP A 79 13.63 -7.24 1.97
C ASP A 79 12.19 -7.59 2.36
N LEU A 80 11.66 -6.95 3.42
CA LEU A 80 10.24 -7.05 3.81
C LEU A 80 9.32 -6.49 2.71
N LEU A 81 9.58 -5.26 2.25
CA LEU A 81 8.75 -4.61 1.24
C LEU A 81 8.76 -5.39 -0.08
N ASN A 82 9.93 -5.87 -0.51
CA ASN A 82 10.05 -6.70 -1.70
C ASN A 82 9.31 -8.05 -1.56
N ALA A 83 9.29 -8.64 -0.36
CA ALA A 83 8.54 -9.87 -0.11
C ALA A 83 7.02 -9.66 -0.15
N LEU A 84 6.54 -8.49 0.28
CA LEU A 84 5.12 -8.15 0.32
C LEU A 84 4.60 -7.52 -0.97
N HIS A 85 5.46 -6.96 -1.81
CA HIS A 85 5.08 -6.36 -3.09
C HIS A 85 4.24 -7.31 -3.98
N PRO A 86 4.64 -8.57 -4.20
CA PRO A 86 3.83 -9.51 -4.98
C PRO A 86 2.48 -9.84 -4.34
N VAL A 87 2.38 -9.80 -3.00
CA VAL A 87 1.12 -10.06 -2.28
C VAL A 87 0.12 -8.95 -2.58
N PHE A 88 0.52 -7.69 -2.39
CA PHE A 88 -0.33 -6.54 -2.69
C PHE A 88 -0.70 -6.47 -4.17
N GLU A 89 0.23 -6.76 -5.07
CA GLU A 89 -0.02 -6.75 -6.51
C GLU A 89 -1.07 -7.80 -6.92
N ARG A 90 -1.02 -9.01 -6.35
CA ARG A 90 -2.04 -10.04 -6.59
C ARG A 90 -3.42 -9.61 -6.09
N LYS A 91 -3.52 -9.02 -4.90
CA LYS A 91 -4.79 -8.50 -4.35
C LYS A 91 -5.37 -7.40 -5.24
N ARG A 92 -4.52 -6.47 -5.71
CA ARG A 92 -4.91 -5.41 -6.65
C ARG A 92 -5.42 -5.96 -7.98
N GLN A 93 -4.76 -6.96 -8.55
CA GLN A 93 -5.20 -7.60 -9.79
C GLN A 93 -6.53 -8.37 -9.63
N ALA A 94 -6.72 -9.03 -8.48
CA ALA A 94 -7.96 -9.72 -8.17
C ALA A 94 -9.14 -8.74 -7.99
N ALA A 95 -8.91 -7.62 -7.29
CA ALA A 95 -9.90 -6.57 -7.08
C ALA A 95 -10.33 -5.91 -8.40
N SER A 96 -9.37 -5.49 -9.23
CA SER A 96 -9.64 -4.90 -10.54
C SER A 96 -10.42 -5.83 -11.47
N THR A 97 -10.05 -7.12 -11.52
CA THR A 97 -10.79 -8.13 -12.30
C THR A 97 -12.24 -8.27 -11.83
N SER A 98 -12.47 -8.23 -10.53
CA SER A 98 -13.80 -8.32 -9.93
C SER A 98 -14.68 -7.13 -10.31
N ILE A 99 -14.15 -5.91 -10.27
CA ILE A 99 -14.86 -4.69 -10.67
C ILE A 99 -15.27 -4.75 -12.15
N VAL A 100 -14.34 -5.13 -13.04
CA VAL A 100 -14.63 -5.28 -14.48
C VAL A 100 -15.73 -6.31 -14.73
N LYS A 101 -15.74 -7.42 -13.99
CA LYS A 101 -16.78 -8.45 -14.09
C LYS A 101 -18.15 -7.92 -13.65
N GLN A 102 -18.21 -7.14 -12.58
CA GLN A 102 -19.46 -6.55 -12.09
C GLN A 102 -20.03 -5.52 -13.09
N LEU A 103 -19.19 -4.67 -13.66
CA LEU A 103 -19.61 -3.68 -14.67
C LEU A 103 -20.13 -4.36 -15.94
N ARG A 104 -19.49 -5.45 -16.40
CA ARG A 104 -19.97 -6.21 -17.57
C ARG A 104 -21.36 -6.83 -17.32
N GLY A 105 -21.69 -7.21 -16.10
CA GLY A 105 -23.00 -7.77 -15.75
C GLY A 105 -24.16 -6.77 -15.82
N LEU A 106 -23.87 -5.46 -15.84
CA LEU A 106 -24.86 -4.38 -15.88
C LEU A 106 -25.17 -3.87 -17.30
N VAL A 107 -24.40 -4.31 -18.30
CA VAL A 107 -24.66 -3.96 -19.71
C VAL A 107 -25.58 -5.03 -20.30
N PRO A 108 -26.80 -4.68 -20.76
CA PRO A 108 -27.67 -5.62 -21.46
C PRO A 108 -27.03 -6.04 -22.79
N PHE A 109 -27.14 -7.32 -23.14
CA PHE A 109 -26.59 -7.92 -24.36
C PHE A 109 -27.21 -7.31 -25.62
#